data_AF-V5FQV3-F1
#
_entry.id   AF-V5FQV3-F1
#
_cell.length_a   1.000
_cell.length_b   1.000
_cell.length_c   1.000
_cell.angle_alpha   90.00
_cell.angle_beta   90.00
_cell.angle_gamma   90.00
#
_symmetry.space_group_name_H-M   'P 1'
#
loop_
_entity.id
_entity.type
_entity.pdbx_description
1 polymer ?
#
loop_
_entity_poly.entity_id
_entity_poly.type
_entity_poly.pdbx_seq_one_letter_code
_entity_poly.pdbx_strand_id
1 'polypeptide(L)'
;VIMPCDKLKGTLPETSSTLKIYKDLIIFKDPRVVELGSRIISKVGTNVKDQICEVIGNVDTPTEDMNYKIFRYSLGVGEGFNDLPVANCFPLECNCDYLHGISFHKGCYIGQELTARTHHTGVI
;
A
#
# COMPACT_ATOMS: atom_id res chain seq x y z
N VAL A 1 -9.40 1.63 -8.59
CA VAL A 1 -10.43 1.70 -7.54
C VAL A 1 -9.74 1.40 -6.22
N ILE A 2 -9.84 2.29 -5.24
CA ILE A 2 -9.32 2.07 -3.88
C ILE A 2 -10.46 1.55 -3.04
N MET A 3 -10.21 0.48 -2.29
CA MET A 3 -11.25 -0.30 -1.63
C MET A 3 -10.89 -0.55 -0.17
N PRO A 4 -11.63 0.00 0.81
CA PRO A 4 -11.34 -0.20 2.23
C PRO A 4 -11.41 -1.69 2.62
N CYS A 5 -10.43 -2.12 3.43
CA CYS A 5 -10.05 -3.52 3.64
C CYS A 5 -11.01 -4.32 4.54
N ASP A 6 -11.98 -3.67 5.18
CA ASP A 6 -12.71 -4.24 6.31
C ASP A 6 -13.64 -5.42 5.93
N LYS A 7 -13.96 -5.56 4.63
CA LYS A 7 -14.86 -6.60 4.10
C LYS A 7 -14.17 -7.94 3.72
N LEU A 8 -12.84 -8.05 3.83
CA LEU A 8 -12.08 -9.23 3.35
C LEU A 8 -11.84 -10.35 4.39
N LYS A 9 -12.54 -10.36 5.52
CA LYS A 9 -12.24 -11.25 6.66
C LYS A 9 -12.58 -12.74 6.49
N GLY A 10 -13.15 -13.18 5.36
CA GLY A 10 -13.88 -14.45 5.31
C GLY A 10 -13.17 -15.71 4.79
N THR A 11 -12.13 -15.64 3.94
CA THR A 11 -11.60 -16.88 3.32
C THR A 11 -10.23 -16.69 2.70
N LEU A 12 -9.16 -16.99 3.43
CA LEU A 12 -7.82 -17.17 2.84
C LEU A 12 -7.15 -18.41 3.48
N PRO A 13 -6.54 -19.31 2.68
CA PRO A 13 -5.79 -20.46 3.19
C PRO A 13 -4.45 -20.03 3.81
N GLU A 14 -3.96 -20.82 4.77
CA GLU A 14 -2.90 -20.49 5.75
C GLU A 14 -1.48 -20.19 5.21
N THR A 15 -1.28 -20.02 3.91
CA THR A 15 0.07 -19.78 3.34
C THR A 15 0.31 -18.39 2.74
N SER A 16 -0.68 -17.49 2.70
CA SER A 16 -0.44 -16.05 2.57
C SER A 16 -1.72 -15.27 2.88
N SER A 17 -1.86 -14.76 4.10
CA SER A 17 -3.05 -14.04 4.58
C SER A 17 -3.30 -12.68 3.89
N THR A 18 -2.51 -12.34 2.87
CA THR A 18 -2.52 -11.03 2.20
C THR A 18 -2.73 -11.10 0.69
N LEU A 19 -2.74 -12.27 0.04
CA LEU A 19 -2.80 -12.42 -1.42
C LEU A 19 -3.98 -13.30 -1.86
N LYS A 20 -4.76 -12.83 -2.83
CA LYS A 20 -5.84 -13.56 -3.49
C LYS A 20 -5.71 -13.45 -5.00
N ILE A 21 -5.70 -14.59 -5.69
CA ILE A 21 -5.71 -14.64 -7.15
C ILE A 21 -7.10 -15.05 -7.60
N TYR A 22 -7.70 -14.31 -8.53
CA TYR A 22 -9.01 -14.60 -9.09
C TYR A 22 -9.03 -14.28 -10.58
N LYS A 23 -9.18 -15.31 -11.42
CA LYS A 23 -9.06 -15.18 -12.89
C LYS A 23 -7.75 -14.47 -13.25
N ASP A 24 -7.82 -13.30 -13.88
CA ASP A 24 -6.68 -12.46 -14.26
C ASP A 24 -6.34 -11.37 -13.22
N LEU A 25 -6.95 -11.43 -12.03
CA LEU A 25 -6.73 -10.48 -10.94
C LEU A 25 -5.76 -11.04 -9.90
N ILE A 26 -4.79 -10.21 -9.52
CA ILE A 26 -3.96 -10.41 -8.33
C ILE A 26 -4.34 -9.32 -7.34
N ILE A 27 -4.93 -9.72 -6.22
CA ILE A 27 -5.47 -8.83 -5.19
C ILE A 27 -4.65 -9.03 -3.93
N PHE A 28 -4.19 -7.95 -3.32
CA PHE A 28 -3.48 -8.02 -2.04
C PHE A 28 -3.73 -6.77 -1.18
N LYS A 29 -3.54 -6.88 0.13
CA LYS A 29 -3.68 -5.72 1.02
C LYS A 29 -2.58 -4.69 0.76
N ASP A 30 -2.88 -3.40 0.90
CA ASP A 30 -1.84 -2.37 0.86
C ASP A 30 -0.85 -2.62 2.01
N PRO A 31 0.46 -2.71 1.74
CA PRO A 31 1.44 -3.04 2.77
C PRO A 31 1.79 -1.87 3.70
N ARG A 32 1.34 -0.65 3.40
CA ARG A 32 1.71 0.56 4.14
C ARG A 32 0.81 0.81 5.33
N VAL A 33 -0.50 0.85 5.10
CA VAL A 33 -1.55 1.00 6.13
C VAL A 33 -2.83 0.30 5.68
N VAL A 34 -3.60 -0.24 6.62
CA VAL A 34 -4.80 -1.05 6.32
C VAL A 34 -5.93 -0.22 5.73
N GLU A 35 -6.00 1.06 6.08
CA GLU A 35 -6.99 2.04 5.64
C GLU A 35 -6.89 2.32 4.15
N LEU A 36 -5.68 2.20 3.56
CA LEU A 36 -5.48 2.30 2.12
C LEU A 36 -6.07 1.14 1.32
N GLY A 37 -6.54 0.11 2.01
CA GLY A 37 -7.37 -0.91 1.41
C GLY A 37 -6.58 -2.00 0.71
N SER A 38 -7.04 -2.38 -0.48
CA SER A 38 -6.38 -3.39 -1.32
C SER A 38 -5.77 -2.81 -2.59
N ARG A 39 -4.75 -3.50 -3.09
CA ARG A 39 -4.09 -3.33 -4.37
C ARG A 39 -4.54 -4.43 -5.31
N ILE A 40 -4.75 -4.06 -6.58
CA ILE A 40 -5.29 -4.94 -7.60
C ILE A 40 -4.45 -4.77 -8.85
N ILE A 41 -3.82 -5.85 -9.29
CA ILE A 41 -3.08 -5.94 -10.54
C ILE A 41 -3.91 -6.78 -11.50
N SER A 42 -4.04 -6.31 -12.73
CA SER A 42 -4.82 -6.96 -13.78
C SER A 42 -4.17 -6.77 -15.14
N LYS A 43 -4.55 -7.60 -16.12
CA LYS A 43 -4.15 -7.39 -17.52
C LYS A 43 -4.90 -6.20 -18.10
N VAL A 44 -4.26 -5.53 -19.05
CA VAL A 44 -4.90 -4.47 -19.83
C VAL A 44 -6.12 -5.06 -20.56
N GLY A 45 -7.27 -4.38 -20.48
CA GLY A 45 -8.52 -4.81 -21.11
C GLY A 45 -9.38 -5.76 -20.25
N THR A 46 -8.91 -6.18 -19.07
CA THR A 46 -9.75 -6.95 -18.14
C THR A 46 -10.86 -6.07 -17.56
N ASN A 47 -12.09 -6.60 -17.50
CA ASN A 47 -13.17 -5.96 -16.78
C ASN A 47 -13.01 -6.18 -15.27
N VAL A 48 -12.18 -5.33 -14.67
CA VAL A 48 -11.79 -5.40 -13.26
C VAL A 48 -12.99 -5.22 -12.34
N LYS A 49 -13.93 -4.31 -12.67
CA LYS A 49 -15.08 -4.00 -11.82
C LYS A 49 -15.97 -5.22 -11.62
N ASP A 50 -16.36 -5.88 -12.71
CA ASP A 50 -17.28 -7.02 -12.64
C ASP A 50 -16.64 -8.20 -11.92
N GLN A 51 -15.36 -8.48 -12.22
CA GLN A 51 -14.62 -9.55 -11.55
C GLN A 51 -14.41 -9.26 -10.06
N ILE A 52 -14.19 -8.01 -9.66
CA ILE A 52 -14.11 -7.67 -8.23
C ILE A 52 -15.48 -7.84 -7.57
N CYS A 53 -16.58 -7.44 -8.23
CA CYS A 53 -17.92 -7.62 -7.67
C CYS A 53 -18.22 -9.10 -7.33
N GLU A 54 -17.73 -10.04 -8.14
CA GLU A 54 -17.80 -11.48 -7.88
C GLU A 54 -16.97 -11.91 -6.65
N VAL A 55 -15.88 -11.20 -6.35
CA VAL A 55 -14.92 -11.57 -5.30
C VAL A 55 -15.28 -11.00 -3.93
N ILE A 56 -15.79 -9.76 -3.87
CA ILE A 56 -16.03 -9.02 -2.61
C ILE A 56 -17.45 -8.47 -2.48
N GLY A 57 -18.34 -8.77 -3.43
CA GLY A 57 -19.71 -8.24 -3.47
C GLY A 57 -19.75 -6.81 -4.01
N ASN A 58 -20.74 -6.01 -3.57
CA ASN A 58 -20.93 -4.67 -4.12
C ASN A 58 -19.71 -3.76 -3.95
N VAL A 59 -19.21 -3.27 -5.09
CA VAL A 59 -18.15 -2.29 -5.22
C VAL A 59 -18.78 -0.94 -5.56
N ASP A 60 -18.51 0.06 -4.73
CA ASP A 60 -18.91 1.43 -5.05
C ASP A 60 -18.16 1.89 -6.31
N THR A 61 -18.89 2.45 -7.26
CA THR A 61 -18.27 3.12 -8.39
C THR A 61 -17.55 4.36 -7.89
N PRO A 62 -16.27 4.56 -8.25
CA PRO A 62 -15.58 5.79 -7.89
C PRO A 62 -16.36 6.99 -8.44
N THR A 63 -16.78 7.87 -7.54
CA THR A 63 -17.37 9.17 -7.89
C THR A 63 -16.26 10.20 -8.11
N GLU A 64 -16.59 11.35 -8.70
CA GLU A 64 -15.63 12.45 -8.89
C GLU A 64 -15.06 12.95 -7.55
N ASP A 65 -15.84 12.86 -6.47
CA ASP A 65 -15.43 13.21 -5.10
C ASP A 65 -14.44 12.19 -4.49
N MET A 66 -14.35 10.97 -5.02
CA MET A 66 -13.41 9.94 -4.56
C MET A 66 -12.01 10.16 -5.13
N ASN A 67 -11.32 11.18 -4.61
CA ASN A 67 -9.95 11.47 -4.99
C ASN A 67 -8.96 10.66 -4.14
N TYR A 68 -8.33 9.66 -4.76
CA TYR A 68 -7.29 8.83 -4.12
C TYR A 68 -6.19 9.65 -3.45
N LYS A 69 -5.74 10.72 -4.11
CA LYS A 69 -4.63 11.56 -3.66
C LYS A 69 -5.01 12.28 -2.36
N ILE A 70 -6.23 12.81 -2.29
CA ILE A 70 -6.73 13.46 -1.08
C ILE A 70 -6.88 12.42 0.04
N PHE A 71 -7.42 11.24 -0.27
CA PHE A 71 -7.59 10.16 0.71
C PHE A 71 -6.25 9.74 1.34
N ARG A 72 -5.21 9.46 0.55
CA ARG A 72 -3.90 9.10 1.08
C ARG A 72 -3.22 10.23 1.85
N TYR A 73 -3.44 11.49 1.47
CA TYR A 73 -2.95 12.64 2.24
C TYR A 73 -3.60 12.72 3.63
N SER A 74 -4.89 12.40 3.74
CA SER A 74 -5.56 12.34 5.04
C SER A 74 -4.98 11.26 5.96
N LEU A 75 -4.34 10.23 5.38
CA LEU A 75 -3.66 9.15 6.09
C LEU A 75 -2.15 9.42 6.28
N GLY A 76 -1.63 10.57 5.85
CA GLY A 76 -0.20 10.88 5.92
C GLY A 76 0.69 10.00 5.01
N VAL A 77 0.12 9.38 3.97
CA VAL A 77 0.87 8.49 3.07
C VAL A 77 1.32 9.21 1.81
N GLY A 78 2.63 9.48 1.74
CA GLY A 78 3.31 9.98 0.54
C GLY A 78 3.41 8.92 -0.57
N GLU A 79 3.21 9.33 -1.83
CA GLU A 79 3.33 8.43 -2.99
C GLU A 79 3.77 9.19 -4.25
N GLY A 80 4.82 8.66 -4.89
CA GLY A 80 5.34 9.18 -6.15
C GLY A 80 6.25 10.41 -5.99
N PHE A 81 6.79 10.86 -7.12
CA PHE A 81 7.85 11.88 -7.18
C PHE A 81 7.47 13.22 -6.52
N ASN A 82 6.22 13.64 -6.64
CA ASN A 82 5.78 14.95 -6.12
C ASN A 82 5.78 15.00 -4.58
N ASP A 83 5.57 13.86 -3.92
CA ASP A 83 5.60 13.80 -2.45
C ASP A 83 6.94 13.31 -1.92
N LEU A 84 7.65 12.50 -2.70
CA LEU A 84 8.92 11.86 -2.35
C LEU A 84 9.98 12.24 -3.41
N PRO A 85 10.48 13.50 -3.39
CA PRO A 85 11.45 13.96 -4.37
C PRO A 85 12.77 13.21 -4.23
N VAL A 86 13.33 12.78 -5.37
CA VAL A 86 14.60 12.04 -5.42
C VAL A 86 15.71 12.90 -4.82
N ALA A 87 16.57 12.26 -4.01
CA ALA A 87 17.70 12.87 -3.30
C ALA A 87 17.35 13.93 -2.24
N ASN A 88 16.08 14.31 -2.08
CA ASN A 88 15.62 15.34 -1.14
C ASN A 88 14.58 14.85 -0.11
N CYS A 89 14.19 13.57 -0.12
CA CYS A 89 13.37 12.95 0.94
C CYS A 89 14.21 11.85 1.61
N PHE A 90 14.43 12.01 2.93
CA PHE A 90 15.03 10.96 3.72
C PHE A 90 13.96 9.95 4.17
N PRO A 91 14.22 8.63 4.11
CA PRO A 91 13.19 7.62 4.39
C PRO A 91 12.48 7.80 5.75
N LEU A 92 13.20 8.18 6.81
CA LEU A 92 12.61 8.40 8.13
C LEU A 92 11.76 9.67 8.21
N GLU A 93 12.12 10.74 7.47
CA GLU A 93 11.31 11.97 7.40
C GLU A 93 9.98 11.75 6.66
N CYS A 94 9.94 10.72 5.81
CA CYS A 94 8.79 10.33 5.01
C CYS A 94 8.03 9.13 5.61
N ASN A 95 8.22 8.84 6.92
CA ASN A 95 7.55 7.78 7.68
C ASN A 95 7.76 6.35 7.13
N CYS A 96 8.84 6.08 6.39
CA CYS A 96 9.03 4.77 5.76
C CYS A 96 9.20 3.63 6.78
N ASP A 97 9.64 3.91 7.99
CA ASP A 97 9.68 2.97 9.10
C ASP A 97 8.26 2.61 9.60
N TYR A 98 7.40 3.61 9.79
CA TYR A 98 5.99 3.42 10.16
C TYR A 98 5.18 2.73 9.06
N LEU A 99 5.51 2.99 7.80
CA LEU A 99 4.84 2.41 6.61
C LEU A 99 5.46 1.09 6.16
N HIS A 100 6.18 0.39 7.04
CA HIS A 100 6.78 -0.93 6.81
C HIS A 100 7.78 -1.01 5.63
N GLY A 101 8.37 0.12 5.25
CA GLY A 101 9.36 0.25 4.17
C GLY A 101 10.82 0.03 4.60
N ILE A 102 11.11 0.05 5.90
CA ILE A 102 12.46 -0.18 6.44
C ILE A 102 12.45 -1.37 7.40
N SER A 103 13.48 -2.22 7.30
CA SER A 103 13.78 -3.23 8.31
C SER A 103 15.16 -2.94 8.89
N PHE A 104 15.24 -2.86 10.22
CA PHE A 104 16.47 -2.69 10.97
C PHE A 104 17.17 -4.02 11.30
N HIS A 105 16.54 -5.15 10.96
CA HIS A 105 17.02 -6.50 11.27
C HIS A 105 17.38 -7.32 10.01
N LYS A 106 17.39 -6.70 8.83
CA LYS A 106 17.82 -7.33 7.56
C LYS A 106 19.33 -7.19 7.33
N GLY A 107 19.83 -7.89 6.31
CA GLY A 107 21.22 -7.78 5.86
C GLY A 107 21.58 -6.41 5.27
N CYS A 108 22.83 -6.29 4.80
CA CYS A 108 23.40 -5.03 4.33
C CYS A 108 22.67 -4.45 3.10
N TYR A 109 22.36 -3.14 3.11
CA TYR A 109 21.82 -2.42 1.95
C TYR A 109 22.39 -0.99 1.81
N ILE A 110 22.25 -0.41 0.62
CA ILE A 110 22.77 0.94 0.31
C ILE A 110 22.09 1.98 1.20
N GLY A 111 22.88 2.84 1.85
CA GLY A 111 22.38 3.91 2.73
C GLY A 111 22.04 3.45 4.14
N GLN A 112 22.21 2.16 4.48
CA GLN A 112 21.86 1.61 5.80
C GLN A 112 22.54 2.33 6.96
N GLU A 113 23.82 2.69 6.84
CA GLU A 113 24.57 3.28 7.95
C GLU A 113 23.96 4.63 8.36
N LEU A 114 23.61 5.47 7.38
CA LEU A 114 22.95 6.75 7.63
C LEU A 114 21.55 6.54 8.22
N THR A 115 20.74 5.64 7.63
CA THR A 115 19.41 5.31 8.13
C THR A 115 19.43 4.80 9.57
N ALA A 116 20.35 3.87 9.88
CA ALA A 116 20.50 3.32 11.21
C ALA A 116 20.99 4.38 12.19
N ARG A 117 21.97 5.21 11.82
CA ARG A 117 22.47 6.30 12.66
C ARG A 117 21.34 7.24 13.03
N THR A 118 20.62 7.77 12.05
CA THR A 118 19.52 8.71 12.29
C THR A 118 18.43 8.10 13.19
N HIS A 119 18.05 6.84 12.98
CA HIS A 119 17.06 6.16 13.82
C HIS A 119 17.49 6.03 15.29
N HIS A 120 18.78 5.84 15.58
CA HIS A 120 19.28 5.67 16.95
C HIS A 120 19.71 6.98 17.62
N THR A 121 20.04 8.03 16.85
CA THR A 121 20.57 9.29 17.39
C THR A 121 19.57 10.45 17.38
N GLY A 122 18.51 10.38 16.57
CA GLY A 122 17.54 11.47 16.41
C GLY A 122 16.15 11.06 16.87
N VAL A 123 15.42 12.01 17.48
CA VAL A 123 13.96 12.02 17.41
C VAL A 123 13.64 12.64 16.05
N ILE A 124 12.96 11.89 15.18
CA ILE A 124 12.33 12.42 13.96
C ILE A 124 10.91 12.85 14.33
#